data_AF-A0A660TWN1-F1
#
_entry.id   AF-A0A660TWN1-F1
#
_cell.length_a   1.000
_cell.length_b   1.000
_cell.length_c   1.000
_cell.angle_alpha   90.00
_cell.angle_beta   90.00
_cell.angle_gamma   90.00
#
_symmetry.space_group_name_H-M   'P 1'
#
loop_
_entity.id
_entity.type
_entity.pdbx_description
1 polymer ?
#
loop_
_entity_poly.entity_id
_entity_poly.type
_entity_poly.pdbx_seq_one_letter_code
_entity_poly.pdbx_strand_id
1 'polypeptide(L)' 'MLTKTNFKNEILAIFSIGIALFFLLSIVSYSPHDPSWGSAKYPANNVNNFLGIIGAWTADITLGSLGVSSILIP' A
#
# COMPACT_ATOMS: atom_id res chain seq x y z
N MET A 1 -27.84 -24.36 -8.50
CA MET A 1 -28.02 -23.36 -7.43
C MET A 1 -27.30 -22.10 -7.87
N LEU A 2 -27.98 -21.22 -8.62
CA LEU A 2 -27.39 -19.98 -9.13
C LEU A 2 -27.31 -19.01 -7.96
N THR A 3 -26.09 -18.71 -7.49
CA THR A 3 -25.85 -17.74 -6.43
C THR A 3 -26.38 -16.39 -6.88
N LYS A 4 -27.43 -15.91 -6.22
CA LYS A 4 -27.97 -14.57 -6.40
C LYS A 4 -26.93 -13.59 -5.87
N THR A 5 -25.99 -13.17 -6.71
CA THR A 5 -24.98 -12.20 -6.28
C THR A 5 -25.65 -10.87 -6.02
N ASN A 6 -25.43 -10.35 -4.82
CA ASN A 6 -25.88 -9.01 -4.48
C ASN A 6 -24.94 -8.02 -5.17
N PHE A 7 -25.48 -7.12 -5.99
CA PHE A 7 -24.72 -6.07 -6.68
C PHE A 7 -23.77 -5.30 -5.74
N LYS A 8 -24.19 -5.07 -4.49
CA LYS A 8 -23.35 -4.47 -3.43
C LYS A 8 -22.09 -5.28 -3.14
N ASN A 9 -22.19 -6.61 -3.11
CA ASN A 9 -21.07 -7.50 -2.84
C ASN A 9 -20.10 -7.52 -4.02
N GLU A 10 -20.60 -7.43 -5.26
CA GLU A 10 -19.75 -7.34 -6.44
C GLU A 10 -18.95 -6.03 -6.46
N ILE A 11 -19.60 -4.90 -6.15
CA ILE A 11 -18.90 -3.61 -6.00
C ILE A 11 -17.83 -3.69 -4.91
N LEU A 12 -18.18 -4.25 -3.75
CA LEU A 12 -17.24 -4.38 -2.64
C LEU A 12 -16.04 -5.26 -3.02
N ALA A 13 -16.29 -6.36 -3.75
CA ALA A 13 -15.23 -7.25 -4.21
C ALA A 13 -14.26 -6.55 -5.18
N ILE A 14 -14.79 -5.87 -6.20
CA ILE A 14 -13.97 -5.13 -7.17
C ILE A 14 -13.18 -4.01 -6.48
N PHE A 15 -13.82 -3.27 -5.58
CA PHE A 15 -13.16 -2.22 -4.81
C PHE A 15 -12.05 -2.79 -3.92
N SER A 16 -12.29 -3.92 -3.26
CA SER A 16 -11.30 -4.60 -2.42
C SER A 16 -10.11 -5.09 -3.25
N ILE A 17 -10.35 -5.60 -4.46
CA ILE A 17 -9.27 -5.98 -5.40
C ILE A 17 -8.45 -4.75 -5.80
N GLY A 18 -9.11 -3.62 -6.10
CA GLY A 18 -8.43 -2.36 -6.40
C GLY A 18 -7.53 -1.89 -5.26
N ILE A 19 -8.03 -1.95 -4.03
CA ILE A 19 -7.23 -1.65 -2.83
C ILE A 19 -6.05 -2.63 -2.71
N ALA A 20 -6.29 -3.94 -2.83
CA ALA A 20 -5.22 -4.93 -2.72
C ALA A 20 -4.11 -4.72 -3.76
N LEU A 21 -4.48 -4.41 -5.00
CA LEU A 21 -3.52 -4.08 -6.06
C LEU A 21 -2.76 -2.79 -5.75
N PHE A 22 -3.44 -1.76 -5.25
CA PHE A 22 -2.81 -0.51 -4.82
C PHE A 22 -1.74 -0.75 -3.75
N PHE A 23 -2.06 -1.53 -2.71
CA PHE A 23 -1.10 -1.91 -1.66
C PHE A 23 0.06 -2.74 -2.23
N LEU A 24 -0.25 -3.73 -3.07
CA LEU A 24 0.77 -4.59 -3.68
C LEU A 24 1.75 -3.78 -4.53
N LEU A 25 1.25 -2.92 -5.42
CA LEU A 25 2.08 -2.04 -6.26
C LEU A 25 2.90 -1.07 -5.41
N SER A 26 2.30 -0.49 -4.36
CA SER A 26 3.01 0.39 -3.43
C SER A 26 4.17 -0.33 -2.76
N ILE A 27 3.95 -1.54 -2.23
CA ILE A 27 4.97 -2.32 -1.52
C ILE A 27 6.06 -2.82 -2.48
N VAL A 28 5.69 -3.37 -3.63
CA VAL A 28 6.65 -3.93 -4.61
C VAL A 28 7.58 -2.84 -5.16
N SER A 29 7.07 -1.62 -5.33
CA SER A 29 7.87 -0.47 -5.79
C SER A 29 8.42 0.40 -4.64
N TYR A 30 8.44 -0.11 -3.41
CA TYR A 30 9.03 0.60 -2.28
C TYR A 30 10.51 0.92 -2.52
N SER A 31 10.89 2.17 -2.29
CA SER A 31 12.27 2.62 -2.35
C SER A 31 12.62 3.37 -1.05
N PRO A 32 13.73 3.01 -0.36
CA PRO A 32 14.21 3.76 0.80
C PRO A 32 14.61 5.21 0.49
N HIS A 33 14.76 5.54 -0.79
CA HIS A 33 15.10 6.90 -1.24
C HIS A 33 13.87 7.79 -1.40
N ASP A 34 12.67 7.22 -1.34
CA ASP A 34 11.44 7.98 -1.51
C ASP A 34 11.13 8.80 -0.24
N PRO A 35 10.46 9.96 -0.41
CA PRO A 35 9.99 10.75 0.71
C PRO A 35 8.95 9.95 1.50
N SER A 36 9.21 9.80 2.80
CA SER A 36 8.39 9.05 3.75
C SER A 36 8.52 9.67 5.14
N TRP A 37 7.82 9.14 6.14
CA TRP A 37 7.81 9.71 7.49
C TRP A 37 9.20 9.75 8.14
N GLY A 38 10.05 8.76 7.82
CA GLY A 38 11.43 8.68 8.31
C GLY A 38 12.48 9.33 7.41
N SER A 39 12.13 9.68 6.17
CA SER A 39 13.06 10.23 5.19
C SER A 39 13.12 11.75 5.27
N ALA A 40 14.22 12.30 5.79
CA ALA A 40 14.48 13.74 5.87
C ALA A 40 14.69 14.45 4.50
N LYS A 41 14.44 13.75 3.39
CA LYS A 41 14.64 14.28 2.03
C LYS A 41 13.41 15.05 1.57
N TYR A 42 13.45 16.36 1.81
CA TYR A 42 12.69 17.37 1.10
C TYR A 42 13.67 18.21 0.26
N PRO A 43 13.46 18.42 -1.05
CA PRO A 43 12.24 18.16 -1.82
C PRO A 43 12.15 16.75 -2.41
N ALA A 44 10.91 16.30 -2.67
CA ALA A 44 10.54 15.05 -3.34
C ALA A 44 10.90 15.07 -4.84
N ASN A 45 12.15 15.40 -5.18
CA ASN A 45 12.53 15.68 -6.57
C ASN A 45 12.39 14.47 -7.49
N ASN A 46 12.51 13.24 -6.94
CA ASN A 46 12.27 11.99 -7.65
C ASN A 46 11.64 10.98 -6.68
N VAL A 47 10.38 10.62 -6.94
CA VAL A 47 9.70 9.51 -6.26
C VAL A 47 9.76 8.28 -7.17
N ASN A 48 10.30 7.17 -6.66
CA ASN A 48 10.50 5.94 -7.42
C ASN A 48 9.30 4.99 -7.34
N ASN A 49 8.45 5.14 -6.31
CA ASN A 49 7.24 4.37 -6.19
C ASN A 49 6.32 4.56 -7.40
N PHE A 50 5.76 3.47 -7.92
CA PHE A 50 4.92 3.49 -9.12
C PHE A 50 3.63 4.28 -8.94
N LEU A 51 3.17 4.42 -7.70
CA LEU A 51 1.99 5.20 -7.34
C LEU A 51 2.36 6.58 -6.77
N GLY A 52 3.59 7.02 -7.01
CA GLY A 52 4.11 8.31 -6.60
C GLY A 52 4.20 8.45 -5.08
N ILE A 53 4.08 9.69 -4.59
CA ILE A 53 4.30 9.99 -3.17
C ILE A 53 3.30 9.30 -2.25
N ILE A 54 2.06 9.11 -2.70
CA ILE A 54 1.02 8.42 -1.92
C ILE A 54 1.37 6.94 -1.78
N GLY A 55 1.85 6.30 -2.85
CA GLY A 55 2.33 4.92 -2.81
C GLY A 55 3.55 4.76 -1.90
N ALA A 56 4.51 5.69 -1.98
CA ALA A 56 5.69 5.68 -1.12
C ALA A 56 5.32 5.75 0.37
N TRP A 57 4.41 6.65 0.74
CA TRP A 57 3.91 6.76 2.12
C TRP A 57 3.11 5.54 2.56
N THR A 58 2.26 5.00 1.68
CA THR A 58 1.47 3.80 1.97
C THR A 58 2.37 2.61 2.25
N ALA A 59 3.38 2.41 1.40
CA ALA A 59 4.35 1.34 1.53
C ALA A 59 5.17 1.46 2.82
N ASP A 60 5.61 2.66 3.17
CA ASP A 60 6.38 2.93 4.40
C ASP A 60 5.59 2.58 5.66
N ILE A 61 4.33 3.02 5.76
CA ILE A 61 3.46 2.73 6.91
C ILE A 61 3.14 1.22 6.96
N THR A 62 2.85 0.60 5.82
CA THR A 62 2.48 -0.81 5.75
C THR A 62 3.65 -1.71 6.16
N LEU A 63 4.84 -1.47 5.58
CA LEU A 63 6.04 -2.23 5.92
C LEU A 63 6.51 -1.93 7.36
N GLY A 64 6.43 -0.68 7.80
CA GLY A 64 6.78 -0.28 9.17
C GLY A 64 5.89 -0.96 10.20
N SER A 65 4.57 -0.98 10.00
CA SER A 65 3.64 -1.67 10.91
C SER A 65 3.82 -3.18 10.92
N LEU A 66 4.06 -3.82 9.76
CA LEU A 66 4.39 -5.24 9.69
C LEU A 66 5.73 -5.56 10.38
N GLY A 67 6.72 -4.69 10.22
CA GLY A 67 8.02 -4.81 10.90
C GLY A 67 7.89 -4.73 12.41
N VAL A 68 7.17 -3.73 12.94
CA VAL A 68 6.90 -3.64 14.40
C VAL A 68 6.11 -4.85 14.90
N SER A 69 5.13 -5.33 14.11
CA SER A 69 4.35 -6.51 14.45
C SER A 69 5.22 -7.77 14.58
N SER A 70 6.30 -7.89 13.79
CA SER A 70 7.23 -9.01 13.88
C SER A 70 8.02 -9.06 15.20
N ILE A 71 8.17 -7.93 15.89
CA ILE A 71 8.82 -7.88 17.21
C ILE A 71 7.84 -8.27 18.32
N LEU A 72 6.54 -8.03 18.11
CA LEU A 72 5.49 -8.29 19.10
C LEU A 72 5.06 -9.77 19.17
N ILE A 73 5.30 -10.54 18.11
CA ILE A 73 5.05 -11.99 18.07
C ILE A 73 6.42 -12.68 17.95
N PRO A 74 7.03 -13.10 19.07
CA PRO A 74 8.35 -13.74 19.07
C PRO A 74 8.37 -15.10 18.38
#